data_AF-A0A1G2FXR6-F1
#
_entry.id   AF-A0A1G2FXR6-F1
#
_cell.length_a   1.000
_cell.length_b   1.000
_cell.length_c   1.000
_cell.angle_alpha   90.00
_cell.angle_beta   90.00
_cell.angle_gamma   90.00
#
_symmetry.space_group_name_H-M   'P 1'
#
loop_
_entity.id
_entity.type
_entity.pdbx_description
1 polymer ?
#
loop_
_entity_poly.entity_id
_entity_poly.type
_entity_poly.pdbx_seq_one_letter_code
_entity_poly.pdbx_strand_id
1 'polypeptide(L)'
;MTIKNADPKKVRPKTPWRLRTPAQKKRMWEEWSVTKLGRLEPCGEQFRLEYIDPPDPPVPEPIELIAGRAIHKRLELFFTKPCKSKEDFLKKWRGEWFGSILTYQYPISPDGKDPIRWRMPEGRNGKEPGVHFGRGHHILSRFWDENRYLLPPHPLAPTVEEEVRIETPTGIRLVCIIDRKQPIEHGGFIVDDYKTGMASFPEEKAVRDLQFTVIQYALWHKFGIVPEKMRALLLARQEIVEVPLRNKYHFYNLECLFDEARAKVQNILAPDSPRARELPFRFLNPEDVERGHFVPRPGPYCSSCKFEQICPFRQPQNADTDAFREHVVSEFLSRHRTEPQSEQLSLNIQFKYKKYRERHRRDMPFEKHKRRVKRGKAKLSMHLD
;
A
#
# COMPACT_ATOMS: atom_id res chain seq x y z
N MET A 1 18.67 12.88 49.38
CA MET A 1 19.16 13.08 48.00
C MET A 1 18.03 13.64 47.17
N THR A 2 18.11 14.93 46.85
CA THR A 2 17.05 15.70 46.18
C THR A 2 17.15 15.47 44.68
N ILE A 3 16.15 14.83 44.08
CA ILE A 3 16.08 14.63 42.63
C ILE A 3 15.77 16.00 42.00
N LYS A 4 16.74 16.55 41.28
CA LYS A 4 16.56 17.79 40.51
C LYS A 4 15.59 17.51 39.36
N ASN A 5 14.43 18.17 39.39
CA ASN A 5 13.49 18.21 38.28
C ASN A 5 14.20 18.73 37.02
N ALA A 6 14.17 17.94 35.95
CA ALA A 6 14.68 18.35 34.65
C ALA A 6 13.78 19.44 34.05
N ASP A 7 14.42 20.52 33.59
CA ASP A 7 13.82 21.67 32.92
C ASP A 7 13.00 21.25 31.67
N PRO A 8 11.68 21.53 31.59
CA PRO A 8 10.85 21.17 30.45
C PRO A 8 11.27 21.86 29.13
N LYS A 9 12.17 22.85 29.17
CA LYS A 9 12.62 23.60 27.99
C LYS A 9 13.86 23.02 27.28
N LYS A 10 14.32 21.82 27.66
CA LYS A 10 15.51 21.17 27.05
C LYS A 10 15.26 19.82 26.38
N VAL A 11 14.02 19.49 26.00
CA VAL A 11 13.81 18.44 24.98
C VAL A 11 14.08 19.06 23.62
N ARG A 12 15.36 19.03 23.19
CA ARG A 12 15.69 19.30 21.79
C ARG A 12 14.90 18.29 20.94
N PRO A 13 14.10 18.71 19.95
CA PRO A 13 13.50 17.76 19.03
C PRO A 13 14.64 17.03 18.33
N LYS A 14 14.71 15.71 18.48
CA LYS A 14 15.55 14.89 17.61
C LYS A 14 14.91 15.00 16.22
N THR A 15 15.50 15.85 15.39
CA THR A 15 14.98 16.21 14.07
C THR A 15 14.72 14.97 13.21
N PRO A 16 13.52 14.82 12.62
CA PRO A 16 13.24 13.81 11.60
C PRO A 16 14.04 14.12 10.32
N TRP A 17 14.23 13.14 9.45
CA TRP A 17 14.93 13.23 8.14
C TRP A 17 16.46 13.38 8.06
N ARG A 18 17.10 14.19 8.92
CA ARG A 18 18.53 14.56 8.74
C ARG A 18 19.55 13.42 8.92
N LEU A 19 19.16 12.28 9.50
CA LEU A 19 20.08 11.18 9.80
C LEU A 19 20.15 10.09 8.72
N ARG A 20 19.43 10.23 7.59
CA ARG A 20 19.47 9.21 6.53
C ARG A 20 20.67 9.41 5.62
N THR A 21 21.50 8.36 5.49
CA THR A 21 22.63 8.31 4.55
C THR A 21 22.14 8.45 3.09
N PRO A 22 22.99 8.90 2.16
CA PRO A 22 22.64 8.93 0.73
C PRO A 22 22.12 7.58 0.21
N ALA A 23 22.67 6.47 0.71
CA ALA A 23 22.20 5.13 0.38
C ALA A 23 20.77 4.85 0.90
N GLN A 24 20.44 5.29 2.13
CA GLN A 24 19.09 5.15 2.68
C GLN A 24 18.06 6.00 1.93
N LYS A 25 18.44 7.21 1.47
CA LYS A 25 17.59 8.02 0.60
C LYS A 25 17.38 7.35 -0.76
N LYS A 26 18.45 6.86 -1.37
CA LYS A 26 18.42 6.15 -2.67
C LYS A 26 17.47 4.95 -2.67
N ARG A 27 17.43 4.17 -1.57
CA ARG A 27 16.46 3.06 -1.41
C ARG A 27 14.99 3.50 -1.46
N MET A 28 14.65 4.75 -1.14
CA MET A 28 13.26 5.19 -1.11
C MET A 28 12.60 5.25 -2.49
N TRP A 29 13.37 5.43 -3.55
CA TRP A 29 12.85 5.50 -4.92
C TRP A 29 13.39 4.39 -5.82
N GLU A 30 14.31 3.55 -5.33
CA GLU A 30 14.80 2.38 -6.06
C GLU A 30 14.19 1.06 -5.58
N GLU A 31 13.75 0.98 -4.33
CA GLU A 31 13.16 -0.24 -3.76
C GLU A 31 11.66 -0.09 -3.60
N TRP A 32 10.90 -0.94 -4.28
CA TRP A 32 9.44 -0.87 -4.33
C TRP A 32 8.79 -2.20 -3.95
N SER A 33 7.58 -2.08 -3.40
CA SER A 33 6.66 -3.18 -3.15
C SER A 33 5.24 -2.72 -3.50
N VAL A 34 4.32 -3.66 -3.68
CA VAL A 34 2.91 -3.36 -3.97
C VAL A 34 2.33 -2.45 -2.89
N THR A 35 2.57 -2.77 -1.61
CA THR A 35 2.08 -1.96 -0.49
C THR A 35 2.60 -0.54 -0.56
N LYS A 36 3.89 -0.36 -0.88
CA LYS A 36 4.51 0.96 -0.97
C LYS A 36 3.94 1.78 -2.13
N LEU A 37 3.74 1.18 -3.30
CA LEU A 37 3.05 1.83 -4.42
C LEU A 37 1.61 2.19 -4.06
N GLY A 38 0.88 1.26 -3.42
CA GLY A 38 -0.50 1.45 -2.98
C GLY A 38 -0.68 2.49 -1.87
N ARG A 39 0.40 3.05 -1.31
CA ARG A 39 0.35 4.27 -0.48
C ARG A 39 0.58 5.54 -1.27
N LEU A 40 1.52 5.51 -2.22
CA LEU A 40 1.91 6.69 -2.99
C LEU A 40 0.77 7.20 -3.88
N GLU A 41 0.11 6.28 -4.58
CA GLU A 41 -0.92 6.61 -5.56
C GLU A 41 -2.15 7.26 -4.89
N PRO A 42 -2.79 6.65 -3.86
CA PRO A 42 -3.97 7.24 -3.24
C PRO A 42 -3.69 8.52 -2.47
N CYS A 43 -2.57 8.61 -1.73
CA CYS A 43 -2.28 9.76 -0.87
C CYS A 43 -0.77 9.93 -0.62
N GLY A 44 -0.18 10.99 -1.20
CA GLY A 44 1.24 11.29 -1.04
C GLY A 44 1.62 11.45 0.43
N GLU A 45 0.78 12.12 1.21
CA GLU A 45 1.03 12.34 2.64
C GLU A 45 1.03 11.04 3.46
N GLN A 46 0.17 10.08 3.12
CA GLN A 46 0.21 8.76 3.75
C GLN A 46 1.52 8.04 3.43
N PHE A 47 1.96 8.08 2.17
CA PHE A 47 3.26 7.55 1.77
C PHE A 47 4.41 8.22 2.52
N ARG A 48 4.34 9.55 2.70
CA ARG A 48 5.32 10.32 3.45
C ARG A 48 5.41 9.81 4.88
N LEU A 49 4.30 9.78 5.60
CA LEU A 49 4.23 9.37 7.00
C LEU A 49 4.54 7.88 7.22
N GLU A 50 4.48 7.04 6.19
CA GLU A 50 4.78 5.60 6.33
C GLU A 50 6.24 5.26 5.98
N TYR A 51 6.82 5.87 4.94
CA TYR A 51 8.12 5.43 4.40
C TYR A 51 9.22 6.49 4.48
N ILE A 52 8.83 7.76 4.43
CA ILE A 52 9.73 8.91 4.26
C ILE A 52 10.01 9.47 5.65
N ASP A 53 8.98 9.90 6.35
CA ASP A 53 9.02 10.57 7.65
C ASP A 53 8.07 9.92 8.66
N PRO A 54 8.36 8.69 9.12
CA PRO A 54 7.52 8.04 10.10
C PRO A 54 7.56 8.79 11.44
N PRO A 55 6.40 8.96 12.10
CA PRO A 55 6.34 9.58 13.42
C PRO A 55 7.07 8.73 14.46
N ASP A 56 7.63 9.41 15.47
CA ASP A 56 8.29 8.81 16.62
C ASP A 56 7.63 9.38 17.90
N PRO A 57 6.91 8.57 18.70
CA PRO A 57 6.70 7.13 18.54
C PRO A 57 5.82 6.79 17.31
N PRO A 58 5.93 5.56 16.77
CA PRO A 58 5.13 5.14 15.63
C PRO A 58 3.63 5.13 15.97
N VAL A 59 2.79 5.51 15.00
CA VAL A 59 1.35 5.43 15.17
C VAL A 59 0.93 3.95 15.22
N PRO A 60 0.13 3.55 16.23
CA PRO A 60 -0.34 2.17 16.34
C PRO A 60 -1.03 1.69 15.08
N GLU A 61 -0.79 0.43 14.71
CA GLU A 61 -1.48 -0.18 13.58
C GLU A 61 -2.95 -0.43 13.90
N PRO A 62 -3.86 -0.30 12.92
CA PRO A 62 -5.24 -0.76 13.06
C PRO A 62 -5.30 -2.24 13.43
N ILE A 63 -6.23 -2.58 14.32
CA ILE A 63 -6.43 -3.95 14.84
C ILE A 63 -6.67 -4.96 13.70
N GLU A 64 -7.29 -4.53 12.62
CA GLU A 64 -7.55 -5.32 11.42
C GLU A 64 -6.25 -5.79 10.74
N LEU A 65 -5.22 -4.93 10.70
CA LEU A 65 -3.92 -5.27 10.11
C LEU A 65 -3.12 -6.21 11.01
N ILE A 66 -3.18 -5.99 12.33
CA ILE A 66 -2.57 -6.88 13.34
C ILE A 66 -3.18 -8.27 13.23
N ALA A 67 -4.51 -8.35 13.16
CA ALA A 67 -5.24 -9.61 12.99
C ALA A 67 -4.90 -10.31 11.68
N GLY A 68 -4.88 -9.57 10.56
CA GLY A 68 -4.50 -10.12 9.27
C GLY A 68 -3.10 -10.74 9.33
N ARG A 69 -2.10 -9.99 9.83
CA ARG A 69 -0.70 -10.47 9.95
C ARG A 69 -0.58 -11.71 10.83
N ALA A 70 -1.27 -11.73 11.97
CA ALA A 70 -1.25 -12.87 12.88
C ALA A 70 -1.86 -14.13 12.21
N ILE A 71 -2.96 -13.96 11.46
CA ILE A 71 -3.56 -15.07 10.70
C ILE A 71 -2.60 -15.57 9.62
N HIS A 72 -2.02 -14.70 8.80
CA HIS A 72 -1.04 -15.10 7.77
C HIS A 72 0.14 -15.87 8.38
N LYS A 73 0.71 -15.35 9.49
CA LYS A 73 1.79 -16.05 10.18
C LYS A 73 1.39 -17.46 10.62
N ARG A 74 0.17 -17.62 11.13
CA ARG A 74 -0.32 -18.93 11.55
C ARG A 74 -0.56 -19.88 10.37
N LEU A 75 -0.99 -19.36 9.22
CA LEU A 75 -1.14 -20.10 7.96
C LEU A 75 0.22 -20.53 7.37
N GLU A 76 1.24 -19.66 7.40
CA GLU A 76 2.62 -20.02 7.05
C GLU A 76 3.11 -21.19 7.91
N LEU A 77 2.97 -21.04 9.23
CA LEU A 77 3.42 -22.03 10.18
C LEU A 77 2.61 -23.33 10.13
N PHE A 78 1.41 -23.33 9.54
CA PHE A 78 0.64 -24.56 9.30
C PHE A 78 1.43 -25.53 8.42
N PHE A 79 2.01 -25.05 7.32
CA PHE A 79 2.79 -25.90 6.39
C PHE A 79 4.25 -26.06 6.81
N THR A 80 4.88 -25.03 7.38
CA THR A 80 6.31 -25.06 7.70
C THR A 80 6.63 -25.68 9.07
N LYS A 81 5.69 -25.60 10.04
CA LYS A 81 5.83 -26.20 11.37
C LYS A 81 4.51 -26.87 11.79
N PRO A 82 4.14 -27.99 11.14
CA PRO A 82 2.85 -28.64 11.34
C PRO A 82 2.57 -28.96 12.81
N CYS A 83 1.34 -28.71 13.24
CA CYS A 83 0.89 -29.05 14.57
C CYS A 83 0.40 -30.50 14.62
N LYS A 84 0.33 -31.09 15.81
CA LYS A 84 -0.08 -32.50 15.96
C LYS A 84 -1.57 -32.70 15.77
N SER A 85 -2.37 -31.68 16.07
CA SER A 85 -3.82 -31.72 15.95
C SER A 85 -4.39 -30.31 15.74
N LYS A 86 -5.68 -30.26 15.39
CA LYS A 86 -6.43 -29.02 15.23
C LYS A 86 -6.45 -28.21 16.52
N GLU A 87 -6.61 -28.89 17.65
CA GLU A 87 -6.63 -28.29 18.99
C GLU A 87 -5.29 -27.63 19.31
N ASP A 88 -4.17 -28.29 19.01
CA ASP A 88 -2.83 -27.70 19.19
C ASP A 88 -2.63 -26.46 18.30
N PHE A 89 -3.09 -26.52 17.04
CA PHE A 89 -3.03 -25.40 16.11
C PHE A 89 -3.82 -24.18 16.59
N LEU A 90 -5.07 -24.40 17.04
CA LEU A 90 -5.94 -23.34 17.55
C LEU A 90 -5.50 -22.84 18.94
N LYS A 91 -4.88 -23.69 19.75
CA LYS A 91 -4.25 -23.28 21.02
C LYS A 91 -3.08 -22.32 20.75
N LYS A 92 -2.24 -22.60 19.75
CA LYS A 92 -1.14 -21.72 19.35
C LYS A 92 -1.64 -20.38 18.81
N TRP A 93 -2.71 -20.38 17.99
CA TRP A 93 -3.40 -19.15 17.57
C TRP A 93 -3.74 -18.24 18.76
N ARG A 94 -4.30 -18.82 19.83
CA ARG A 94 -4.64 -18.07 21.04
C ARG A 94 -3.42 -17.34 21.62
N GLY A 95 -2.31 -18.06 21.80
CA GLY A 95 -1.08 -17.48 22.34
C GLY A 95 -0.49 -16.38 21.45
N GLU A 96 -0.41 -16.63 20.14
CA GLU A 96 0.11 -15.67 19.16
C GLU A 96 -0.74 -14.41 19.03
N TRP A 97 -2.06 -14.56 19.05
CA TRP A 97 -2.99 -13.44 19.07
C TRP A 97 -2.79 -12.56 20.30
N PHE A 98 -2.78 -13.16 21.50
CA PHE A 98 -2.55 -12.39 22.73
C PHE A 98 -1.19 -11.71 22.75
N GLY A 99 -0.13 -12.39 22.29
CA GLY A 99 1.19 -11.79 22.12
C GLY A 99 1.16 -10.59 21.17
N SER A 100 0.50 -10.72 20.02
CA SER A 100 0.41 -9.65 19.01
C SER A 100 -0.32 -8.42 19.54
N ILE A 101 -1.39 -8.59 20.32
CA ILE A 101 -2.10 -7.45 20.91
C ILE A 101 -1.25 -6.75 21.97
N LEU A 102 -0.54 -7.50 22.82
CA LEU A 102 0.29 -6.94 23.88
C LEU A 102 1.54 -6.23 23.32
N THR A 103 2.18 -6.77 22.29
CA THR A 103 3.38 -6.18 21.69
C THR A 103 3.11 -4.88 20.92
N TYR A 104 1.94 -4.77 20.26
CA TYR A 104 1.63 -3.60 19.41
C TYR A 104 0.89 -2.47 20.15
N GLN A 105 0.64 -2.59 21.47
CA GLN A 105 -0.11 -1.60 22.27
C GLN A 105 0.57 -1.04 23.54
N TYR A 106 1.86 -1.30 23.80
CA TYR A 106 2.57 -0.68 24.95
C TYR A 106 3.86 0.04 24.59
N PRO A 107 3.93 1.37 24.75
CA PRO A 107 4.86 1.95 25.69
C PRO A 107 4.32 1.69 27.11
N ILE A 108 5.11 1.04 27.97
CA ILE A 108 4.85 0.96 29.40
C ILE A 108 4.66 2.41 29.89
N SER A 109 3.58 2.69 30.64
CA SER A 109 3.43 4.01 31.22
C SER A 109 4.62 4.26 32.16
N PRO A 110 5.23 5.46 32.19
CA PRO A 110 6.44 5.72 32.99
C PRO A 110 6.28 5.42 34.50
N ASP A 111 5.04 5.37 34.97
CA ASP A 111 4.63 5.10 36.33
C ASP A 111 4.38 3.61 36.65
N GLY A 112 4.55 2.70 35.68
CA GLY A 112 4.53 1.25 35.92
C GLY A 112 3.20 0.70 36.45
N LYS A 113 2.12 1.48 36.34
CA LYS A 113 0.79 1.10 36.81
C LYS A 113 -0.05 0.58 35.66
N ASP A 114 -0.23 -0.73 35.70
CA ASP A 114 -1.10 -1.62 34.94
C ASP A 114 -1.35 -1.31 33.44
N PRO A 115 -1.23 -2.34 32.59
CA PRO A 115 -1.54 -2.22 31.19
C PRO A 115 -2.98 -1.73 31.02
N ILE A 116 -3.17 -0.53 30.42
CA ILE A 116 -4.40 -0.01 29.80
C ILE A 116 -5.41 -1.15 29.61
N ARG A 117 -6.28 -1.36 30.60
CA ARG A 117 -7.51 -2.11 30.39
C ARG A 117 -8.18 -1.42 29.22
N TRP A 118 -8.57 -2.19 28.20
CA TRP A 118 -9.40 -1.71 27.10
C TRP A 118 -10.58 -0.91 27.68
N ARG A 119 -10.45 0.41 27.77
CA ARG A 119 -11.57 1.29 28.06
C ARG A 119 -12.28 1.41 26.72
N MET A 120 -13.22 0.50 26.53
CA MET A 120 -14.14 0.48 25.41
C MET A 120 -14.78 1.87 25.30
N PRO A 121 -14.61 2.61 24.19
CA PRO A 121 -15.53 3.69 23.89
C PRO A 121 -16.88 3.02 23.62
N GLU A 122 -17.89 3.34 24.44
CA GLU A 122 -19.26 2.91 24.19
C GLU A 122 -19.66 3.25 22.74
N GLY A 123 -20.20 2.28 22.01
CA GLY A 123 -20.87 2.53 20.72
C GLY A 123 -20.10 2.21 19.42
N ARG A 124 -19.01 1.44 19.41
CA ARG A 124 -18.40 0.93 18.15
C ARG A 124 -18.52 -0.59 18.00
N ASN A 125 -19.72 -1.07 17.65
CA ASN A 125 -19.96 -2.46 17.28
C ASN A 125 -19.08 -2.87 16.07
N GLY A 126 -18.11 -3.77 16.29
CA GLY A 126 -17.37 -4.46 15.20
C GLY A 126 -15.85 -4.20 15.11
N LYS A 127 -15.27 -3.34 15.96
CA LYS A 127 -13.81 -3.07 16.02
C LYS A 127 -13.12 -3.68 17.25
N GLU A 128 -13.78 -4.60 17.92
CA GLU A 128 -13.30 -5.17 19.17
C GLU A 128 -12.28 -6.28 18.88
N PRO A 129 -11.17 -6.36 19.63
CA PRO A 129 -10.19 -7.44 19.52
C PRO A 129 -10.83 -8.84 19.58
N GLY A 130 -11.90 -9.01 20.38
CA GLY A 130 -12.64 -10.27 20.46
C GLY A 130 -13.27 -10.71 19.13
N VAL A 131 -13.76 -9.76 18.33
CA VAL A 131 -14.34 -10.05 16.99
C VAL A 131 -13.26 -10.56 16.05
N HIS A 132 -12.08 -9.95 16.07
CA HIS A 132 -10.94 -10.38 15.25
C HIS A 132 -10.39 -11.73 15.71
N PHE A 133 -10.31 -11.96 17.02
CA PHE A 133 -9.94 -13.24 17.59
C PHE A 133 -10.88 -14.36 17.13
N GLY A 134 -12.20 -14.16 17.30
CA GLY A 134 -13.21 -15.13 16.90
C GLY A 134 -13.20 -15.41 15.41
N ARG A 135 -13.08 -14.36 14.58
CA ARG A 135 -12.93 -14.50 13.12
C ARG A 135 -11.67 -15.29 12.74
N GLY A 136 -10.53 -14.96 13.34
CA GLY A 136 -9.28 -15.69 13.11
C GLY A 136 -9.40 -17.15 13.52
N HIS A 137 -10.02 -17.43 14.66
CA HIS A 137 -10.29 -18.79 15.12
C HIS A 137 -11.17 -19.57 14.11
N HIS A 138 -12.22 -18.95 13.59
CA HIS A 138 -13.08 -19.56 12.56
C HIS A 138 -12.32 -19.86 11.27
N ILE A 139 -11.57 -18.87 10.75
CA ILE A 139 -10.74 -19.02 9.55
C ILE A 139 -9.76 -20.17 9.70
N LEU A 140 -8.99 -20.18 10.80
CA LEU A 140 -7.92 -21.15 11.04
C LEU A 140 -8.48 -22.56 11.29
N SER A 141 -9.59 -22.66 12.01
CA SER A 141 -10.27 -23.93 12.26
C SER A 141 -10.68 -24.60 10.95
N ARG A 142 -11.27 -23.82 10.04
CA ARG A 142 -11.67 -24.32 8.72
C ARG A 142 -10.45 -24.63 7.84
N PHE A 143 -9.48 -23.73 7.82
CA PHE A 143 -8.26 -23.92 7.04
C PHE A 143 -7.57 -25.25 7.37
N TRP A 144 -7.53 -25.60 8.67
CA TRP A 144 -7.04 -26.90 9.11
C TRP A 144 -7.77 -28.06 8.44
N ASP A 145 -9.09 -28.08 8.53
CA ASP A 145 -9.91 -29.17 7.99
C ASP A 145 -9.70 -29.33 6.48
N GLU A 146 -9.62 -28.21 5.76
CA GLU A 146 -9.51 -28.16 4.30
C GLU A 146 -8.09 -28.39 3.75
N ASN A 147 -7.04 -28.28 4.57
CA ASN A 147 -5.66 -28.30 4.06
C ASN A 147 -4.74 -29.32 4.75
N ARG A 148 -5.20 -30.00 5.81
CA ARG A 148 -4.34 -30.93 6.57
C ARG A 148 -3.75 -32.08 5.76
N TYR A 149 -4.42 -32.48 4.68
CA TYR A 149 -3.93 -33.55 3.80
C TYR A 149 -2.74 -33.11 2.94
N LEU A 150 -2.50 -31.80 2.81
CA LEU A 150 -1.37 -31.21 2.09
C LEU A 150 -0.16 -30.93 3.00
N LEU A 151 -0.19 -31.35 4.26
CA LEU A 151 0.95 -31.16 5.16
C LEU A 151 2.16 -31.99 4.68
N PRO A 152 3.39 -31.48 4.85
CA PRO A 152 4.60 -32.26 4.57
C PRO A 152 4.57 -33.62 5.29
N PRO A 153 5.10 -34.69 4.67
CA PRO A 153 5.88 -34.71 3.42
C PRO A 153 5.04 -34.89 2.14
N HIS A 154 3.76 -34.50 2.11
CA HIS A 154 2.91 -34.65 0.93
C HIS A 154 3.57 -34.05 -0.35
N PRO A 155 3.58 -34.74 -1.50
CA PRO A 155 4.26 -34.25 -2.72
C PRO A 155 3.74 -32.91 -3.25
N LEU A 156 2.46 -32.62 -3.00
CA LEU A 156 1.82 -31.35 -3.34
C LEU A 156 1.77 -30.35 -2.16
N ALA A 157 2.63 -30.51 -1.14
CA ALA A 157 2.73 -29.52 -0.08
C ALA A 157 3.12 -28.15 -0.67
N PRO A 158 2.40 -27.07 -0.33
CA PRO A 158 2.68 -25.76 -0.91
C PRO A 158 3.97 -25.15 -0.37
N THR A 159 4.59 -24.30 -1.19
CA THR A 159 5.55 -23.30 -0.69
C THR A 159 4.76 -22.09 -0.19
N VAL A 160 5.11 -21.53 0.96
CA VAL A 160 4.36 -20.44 1.61
C VAL A 160 5.28 -19.30 2.04
N GLU A 161 4.73 -18.08 2.08
CA GLU A 161 5.43 -16.82 2.42
C GLU A 161 6.77 -16.66 1.68
N GLU A 162 6.79 -16.99 0.39
CA GLU A 162 8.00 -16.92 -0.43
C GLU A 162 8.30 -15.46 -0.80
N GLU A 163 9.43 -14.93 -0.32
CA GLU A 163 9.92 -13.62 -0.72
C GLU A 163 10.63 -13.71 -2.08
N VAL A 164 10.11 -12.97 -3.06
CA VAL A 164 10.71 -12.83 -4.38
C VAL A 164 11.27 -11.42 -4.52
N ARG A 165 12.58 -11.36 -4.74
CA ARG A 165 13.31 -10.13 -5.08
C ARG A 165 13.79 -10.19 -6.53
N ILE A 166 13.54 -9.11 -7.27
CA ILE A 166 14.05 -8.92 -8.64
C ILE A 166 14.62 -7.51 -8.79
N GLU A 167 15.43 -7.31 -9.83
CA GLU A 167 15.80 -6.00 -10.34
C GLU A 167 15.31 -5.89 -11.77
N THR A 168 14.44 -4.91 -12.03
CA THR A 168 13.89 -4.64 -13.36
C THR A 168 14.95 -4.08 -14.32
N PRO A 169 14.71 -4.08 -15.64
CA PRO A 169 15.64 -3.48 -16.61
C PRO A 169 15.95 -1.99 -16.36
N THR A 170 15.05 -1.25 -15.72
CA THR A 170 15.27 0.16 -15.37
C THR A 170 15.98 0.35 -14.02
N GLY A 171 16.45 -0.74 -13.38
CA GLY A 171 17.16 -0.74 -12.10
C GLY A 171 16.25 -0.56 -10.87
N ILE A 172 14.94 -0.77 -11.01
CA ILE A 172 14.03 -0.82 -9.86
C ILE A 172 14.21 -2.17 -9.17
N ARG A 173 14.52 -2.16 -7.87
CA ARG A 173 14.47 -3.34 -7.01
C ARG A 173 13.03 -3.55 -6.54
N LEU A 174 12.43 -4.66 -6.95
CA LEU A 174 11.07 -5.03 -6.57
C LEU A 174 11.11 -6.19 -5.58
N VAL A 175 10.35 -6.04 -4.50
CA VAL A 175 10.14 -7.08 -3.48
C VAL A 175 8.66 -7.40 -3.39
N CYS A 176 8.30 -8.68 -3.50
CA CYS A 176 6.97 -9.17 -3.21
C CYS A 176 7.03 -10.46 -2.40
N ILE A 177 5.98 -10.71 -1.63
CA ILE A 177 5.78 -11.94 -0.87
C ILE A 177 4.61 -12.68 -1.50
N ILE A 178 4.79 -13.98 -1.72
CA ILE A 178 3.76 -14.87 -2.24
C ILE A 178 3.26 -15.72 -1.08
N ASP A 179 1.99 -15.53 -0.68
CA ASP A 179 1.43 -16.21 0.48
C ASP A 179 1.45 -17.73 0.31
N ARG A 180 1.02 -18.23 -0.86
CA ARG A 180 1.04 -19.66 -1.19
C ARG A 180 1.26 -19.92 -2.68
N LYS A 181 2.23 -20.79 -2.99
CA LYS A 181 2.39 -21.47 -4.27
C LYS A 181 1.99 -22.93 -4.11
N GLN A 182 0.87 -23.31 -4.70
CA GLN A 182 0.31 -24.65 -4.65
C GLN A 182 0.74 -25.46 -5.89
N PRO A 183 1.57 -26.51 -5.75
CA PRO A 183 1.84 -27.45 -6.83
C PRO A 183 0.55 -28.17 -7.28
N ILE A 184 0.50 -28.57 -8.55
CA ILE A 184 -0.57 -29.39 -9.12
C ILE A 184 -0.01 -30.69 -9.71
N GLU A 185 -0.86 -31.73 -9.84
CA GLU A 185 -0.44 -33.10 -10.17
C GLU A 185 0.31 -33.24 -11.52
N HIS A 186 -0.05 -32.43 -12.52
CA HIS A 186 0.55 -32.49 -13.85
C HIS A 186 1.77 -31.57 -14.03
N GLY A 187 2.32 -31.05 -12.93
CA GLY A 187 3.38 -30.03 -12.95
C GLY A 187 2.82 -28.61 -13.04
N GLY A 188 3.66 -27.62 -12.75
CA GLY A 188 3.22 -26.22 -12.61
C GLY A 188 2.67 -25.91 -11.21
N PHE A 189 2.06 -24.73 -11.06
CA PHE A 189 1.55 -24.27 -9.77
C PHE A 189 0.46 -23.20 -9.90
N ILE A 190 -0.34 -23.08 -8.85
CA ILE A 190 -1.30 -22.01 -8.62
C ILE A 190 -0.73 -21.04 -7.59
N VAL A 191 -0.89 -19.74 -7.82
CA VAL A 191 -0.60 -18.70 -6.83
C VAL A 191 -1.87 -18.32 -6.09
N ASP A 192 -1.85 -18.48 -4.78
CA ASP A 192 -2.92 -18.07 -3.88
C ASP A 192 -2.44 -16.90 -3.02
N ASP A 193 -3.26 -15.86 -2.95
CA ASP A 193 -3.11 -14.76 -2.00
C ASP A 193 -4.28 -14.80 -1.01
N TYR A 194 -3.95 -14.79 0.29
CA TYR A 194 -4.93 -14.89 1.36
C TYR A 194 -5.49 -13.51 1.70
N LYS A 195 -6.82 -13.41 1.70
CA LYS A 195 -7.54 -12.23 2.19
C LYS A 195 -8.36 -12.60 3.42
N THR A 196 -8.01 -12.01 4.57
CA THR A 196 -8.60 -12.32 5.89
C THR A 196 -9.74 -11.38 6.30
N GLY A 197 -9.97 -10.31 5.53
CA GLY A 197 -11.04 -9.35 5.75
C GLY A 197 -12.38 -9.79 5.17
N MET A 198 -13.46 -9.07 5.52
CA MET A 198 -14.82 -9.29 5.00
C MET A 198 -15.10 -8.60 3.65
N ALA A 199 -14.13 -7.82 3.14
CA ALA A 199 -14.28 -7.10 1.89
C ALA A 199 -14.48 -8.08 0.73
N SER A 200 -15.41 -7.76 -0.17
CA SER A 200 -15.57 -8.49 -1.42
C SER A 200 -14.38 -8.24 -2.36
N PHE A 201 -14.22 -9.12 -3.34
CA PHE A 201 -13.22 -9.02 -4.38
C PHE A 201 -13.89 -9.16 -5.75
N PRO A 202 -14.59 -8.11 -6.21
CA PRO A 202 -15.36 -8.17 -7.45
C PRO A 202 -14.44 -8.27 -8.67
N GLU A 203 -15.01 -8.66 -9.82
CA GLU A 203 -14.26 -8.90 -11.06
C GLU A 203 -13.44 -7.68 -11.50
N GLU A 204 -13.99 -6.47 -11.38
CA GLU A 204 -13.29 -5.24 -11.77
C GLU A 204 -12.03 -5.02 -10.94
N LYS A 205 -12.06 -5.43 -9.66
CA LYS A 205 -10.88 -5.42 -8.80
C LYS A 205 -9.90 -6.51 -9.22
N ALA A 206 -10.37 -7.73 -9.49
CA ALA A 206 -9.52 -8.85 -9.91
C ALA A 206 -8.75 -8.54 -11.20
N VAL A 207 -9.39 -7.92 -12.19
CA VAL A 207 -8.76 -7.55 -13.46
C VAL A 207 -7.67 -6.50 -13.27
N ARG A 208 -7.83 -5.59 -12.31
CA ARG A 208 -6.92 -4.43 -12.12
C ARG A 208 -5.97 -4.58 -10.93
N ASP A 209 -6.04 -5.69 -10.21
CA ASP A 209 -5.28 -5.85 -8.98
C ASP A 209 -3.77 -5.81 -9.25
N LEU A 210 -3.12 -4.82 -8.63
CA LEU A 210 -1.70 -4.56 -8.76
C LEU A 210 -0.84 -5.63 -8.09
N GLN A 211 -1.34 -6.24 -7.01
CA GLN A 211 -0.61 -7.27 -6.26
C GLN A 211 -0.39 -8.50 -7.12
N PHE A 212 -1.45 -8.99 -7.76
CA PHE A 212 -1.37 -10.12 -8.68
C PHE A 212 -0.48 -9.81 -9.90
N THR A 213 -0.55 -8.58 -10.41
CA THR A 213 0.30 -8.13 -11.52
C THR A 213 1.78 -8.16 -11.13
N VAL A 214 2.13 -7.66 -9.95
CA VAL A 214 3.50 -7.67 -9.43
C VAL A 214 4.01 -9.09 -9.17
N ILE A 215 3.20 -9.95 -8.55
CA ILE A 215 3.61 -11.33 -8.27
C ILE A 215 3.91 -12.08 -9.57
N GLN A 216 3.00 -12.00 -10.55
CA GLN A 216 3.22 -12.68 -11.84
C GLN A 216 4.44 -12.11 -12.57
N TYR A 217 4.61 -10.79 -12.58
CA TYR A 217 5.78 -10.14 -13.16
C TYR A 217 7.08 -10.61 -12.49
N ALA A 218 7.11 -10.71 -11.16
CA ALA A 218 8.29 -11.14 -10.42
C ALA A 218 8.64 -12.61 -10.65
N LEU A 219 7.65 -13.49 -10.74
CA LEU A 219 7.85 -14.90 -11.09
C LEU A 219 8.41 -15.05 -12.52
N TRP A 220 7.80 -14.36 -13.48
CA TRP A 220 8.25 -14.38 -14.87
C TRP A 220 9.65 -13.82 -15.03
N HIS A 221 9.93 -12.67 -14.41
CA HIS A 221 11.23 -12.01 -14.51
C HIS A 221 12.36 -12.82 -13.84
N LYS A 222 12.08 -13.46 -12.70
CA LYS A 222 13.12 -14.20 -11.96
C LYS A 222 13.38 -15.59 -12.52
N PHE A 223 12.33 -16.28 -12.94
CA PHE A 223 12.39 -17.71 -13.24
C PHE A 223 11.93 -18.08 -14.65
N GLY A 224 11.39 -17.13 -15.43
CA GLY A 224 10.79 -17.41 -16.73
C GLY A 224 9.48 -18.21 -16.66
N ILE A 225 8.86 -18.30 -15.47
CA ILE A 225 7.66 -19.12 -15.23
C ILE A 225 6.42 -18.25 -15.08
N VAL A 226 5.28 -18.78 -15.53
CA VAL A 226 3.95 -18.19 -15.33
C VAL A 226 3.10 -19.22 -14.57
N PRO A 227 2.36 -18.82 -13.52
CA PRO A 227 1.46 -19.74 -12.84
C PRO A 227 0.31 -20.16 -13.76
N GLU A 228 -0.23 -21.35 -13.54
CA GLU A 228 -1.41 -21.86 -14.25
C GLU A 228 -2.65 -21.03 -13.92
N LYS A 229 -2.77 -20.63 -12.65
CA LYS A 229 -3.84 -19.80 -12.13
C LYS A 229 -3.34 -18.88 -11.03
N MET A 230 -4.04 -17.77 -10.86
CA MET A 230 -3.92 -16.92 -9.68
C MET A 230 -5.27 -16.79 -8.99
N ARG A 231 -5.30 -16.82 -7.66
CA ARG A 231 -6.55 -16.76 -6.90
C ARG A 231 -6.42 -15.87 -5.67
N ALA A 232 -7.46 -15.10 -5.40
CA ALA A 232 -7.68 -14.48 -4.10
C ALA A 232 -8.55 -15.41 -3.25
N LEU A 233 -8.00 -15.89 -2.13
CA LEU A 233 -8.70 -16.74 -1.18
C LEU A 233 -9.29 -15.85 -0.09
N LEU A 234 -10.58 -15.54 -0.20
CA LEU A 234 -11.30 -14.69 0.75
C LEU A 234 -11.70 -15.53 1.97
N LEU A 235 -10.73 -15.80 2.85
CA LEU A 235 -10.85 -16.78 3.94
C LEU A 235 -12.02 -16.49 4.90
N ALA A 236 -12.29 -15.21 5.20
CA ALA A 236 -13.42 -14.85 6.06
C ALA A 236 -14.78 -15.06 5.38
N ARG A 237 -14.83 -14.93 4.05
CA ARG A 237 -16.04 -15.08 3.24
C ARG A 237 -16.23 -16.51 2.72
N GLN A 238 -15.19 -17.34 2.78
CA GLN A 238 -15.17 -18.70 2.23
C GLN A 238 -15.38 -18.71 0.71
N GLU A 239 -14.84 -17.69 0.05
CA GLU A 239 -14.93 -17.51 -1.40
C GLU A 239 -13.53 -17.61 -2.01
N ILE A 240 -13.46 -18.20 -3.20
CA ILE A 240 -12.25 -18.22 -4.03
C ILE A 240 -12.57 -17.41 -5.28
N VAL A 241 -11.78 -16.38 -5.55
CA VAL A 241 -11.92 -15.57 -6.75
C VAL A 241 -10.72 -15.83 -7.65
N GLU A 242 -10.98 -16.36 -8.85
CA GLU A 242 -9.94 -16.50 -9.86
C GLU A 242 -9.56 -15.12 -10.42
N VAL A 243 -8.26 -14.89 -10.54
CA VAL A 243 -7.69 -13.63 -11.02
C VAL A 243 -7.10 -13.88 -12.40
N PRO A 244 -7.51 -13.10 -13.43
CA PRO A 244 -7.00 -13.29 -14.79
C PRO A 244 -5.48 -13.14 -14.87
N LEU A 245 -4.80 -14.02 -15.60
CA LEU A 245 -3.37 -13.87 -15.86
C LEU A 245 -3.08 -12.60 -16.67
N ARG A 246 -1.95 -11.98 -16.37
CA ARG A 246 -1.46 -10.76 -17.00
C ARG A 246 -0.66 -11.09 -18.24
N ASN A 247 -0.78 -10.20 -19.22
CA ASN A 247 -0.02 -10.25 -20.46
C ASN A 247 1.08 -9.17 -20.49
N LYS A 248 1.90 -9.16 -21.55
CA LYS A 248 3.01 -8.20 -21.73
C LYS A 248 2.63 -6.72 -21.58
N TYR A 249 1.40 -6.33 -21.93
CA TYR A 249 0.95 -4.94 -21.80
C TYR A 249 0.79 -4.53 -20.32
N HIS A 250 0.36 -5.47 -19.47
CA HIS A 250 0.26 -5.22 -18.03
C HIS A 250 1.65 -5.03 -17.41
N PHE A 251 2.63 -5.84 -17.83
CA PHE A 251 4.01 -5.71 -17.37
C PHE A 251 4.64 -4.40 -17.82
N TYR A 252 4.43 -3.99 -19.08
CA TYR A 252 4.86 -2.68 -19.55
C TYR A 252 4.27 -1.52 -18.73
N ASN A 253 2.95 -1.56 -18.47
CA ASN A 253 2.30 -0.54 -17.64
C ASN A 253 2.84 -0.53 -16.19
N LEU A 254 3.15 -1.71 -15.64
CA LEU A 254 3.74 -1.84 -14.32
C LEU A 254 5.14 -1.21 -14.27
N GLU A 255 5.98 -1.45 -15.27
CA GLU A 255 7.32 -0.85 -15.38
C GLU A 255 7.22 0.69 -15.48
N CYS A 256 6.33 1.20 -16.33
CA CYS A 256 6.07 2.65 -16.41
C CYS A 256 5.58 3.23 -15.07
N LEU A 257 4.71 2.52 -14.35
CA LEU A 257 4.26 2.93 -13.02
C LEU A 257 5.43 2.99 -12.01
N PHE A 258 6.36 2.04 -12.04
CA PHE A 258 7.54 2.08 -11.17
C PHE A 258 8.47 3.24 -11.53
N ASP A 259 8.68 3.51 -12.81
CA ASP A 259 9.48 4.65 -13.25
C ASP A 259 8.83 5.99 -12.84
N GLU A 260 7.51 6.12 -12.98
CA GLU A 260 6.78 7.28 -12.48
C GLU A 260 6.87 7.41 -10.96
N ALA A 261 6.74 6.31 -10.22
CA ALA A 261 6.84 6.31 -8.76
C ALA A 261 8.24 6.73 -8.29
N ARG A 262 9.29 6.20 -8.94
CA ARG A 262 10.67 6.62 -8.73
C ARG A 262 10.83 8.11 -9.02
N ALA A 263 10.44 8.57 -10.21
CA ALA A 263 10.62 9.95 -10.63
C ALA A 263 9.88 10.92 -9.70
N LYS A 264 8.65 10.59 -9.31
CA LYS A 264 7.85 11.36 -8.35
C LYS A 264 8.58 11.56 -7.03
N VAL A 265 9.05 10.47 -6.43
CA VAL A 265 9.77 10.52 -5.15
C VAL A 265 11.13 11.22 -5.29
N GLN A 266 11.85 11.00 -6.40
CA GLN A 266 13.12 11.66 -6.68
C GLN A 266 12.96 13.18 -6.85
N ASN A 267 11.93 13.64 -7.57
CA ASN A 267 11.66 15.06 -7.74
C ASN A 267 11.47 15.81 -6.42
N ILE A 268 10.79 15.17 -5.47
CA ILE A 268 10.48 15.78 -4.18
C ILE A 268 11.69 15.75 -3.25
N LEU A 269 12.44 14.64 -3.24
CA LEU A 269 13.50 14.41 -2.25
C LEU A 269 14.92 14.76 -2.74
N ALA A 270 15.11 14.88 -4.05
CA ALA A 270 16.38 15.15 -4.71
C ALA A 270 16.16 15.92 -6.04
N PRO A 271 15.59 17.15 -5.97
CA PRO A 271 15.21 17.93 -7.17
C PRO A 271 16.39 18.28 -8.08
N ASP A 272 17.62 18.29 -7.54
CA ASP A 272 18.85 18.55 -8.30
C ASP A 272 19.38 17.31 -9.04
N SER A 273 18.73 16.15 -8.89
CA SER A 273 19.11 14.93 -9.62
C SER A 273 18.87 15.10 -11.12
N PRO A 274 19.81 14.68 -12.00
CA PRO A 274 19.59 14.70 -13.45
C PRO A 274 18.34 13.95 -13.90
N ARG A 275 17.90 12.95 -13.12
CA ARG A 275 16.68 12.15 -13.38
C ARG A 275 15.39 12.78 -12.85
N ALA A 276 15.45 13.85 -12.07
CA ALA A 276 14.25 14.51 -11.56
C ALA A 276 13.43 15.12 -12.71
N ARG A 277 14.05 15.59 -13.79
CA ARG A 277 13.40 16.59 -14.65
C ARG A 277 12.55 16.10 -15.82
N GLU A 278 12.27 14.81 -15.96
CA GLU A 278 11.42 14.32 -17.04
C GLU A 278 10.56 13.13 -16.61
N LEU A 279 9.26 13.21 -16.88
CA LEU A 279 8.35 12.13 -17.31
C LEU A 279 6.91 12.69 -17.34
N PRO A 280 6.12 12.47 -18.40
CA PRO A 280 4.67 12.69 -18.31
C PRO A 280 4.09 11.67 -17.34
N PHE A 281 3.55 12.11 -16.21
CA PHE A 281 2.83 11.25 -15.28
C PHE A 281 1.52 10.78 -15.94
N ARG A 282 1.44 9.50 -16.30
CA ARG A 282 0.26 8.84 -16.89
C ARG A 282 -0.55 8.10 -15.83
N PHE A 283 0.11 7.55 -14.82
CA PHE A 283 -0.52 6.72 -13.78
C PHE A 283 -0.63 7.45 -12.45
N LEU A 284 0.36 8.26 -12.09
CA LEU A 284 0.37 8.97 -10.81
C LEU A 284 -0.11 10.41 -10.96
N ASN A 285 -0.74 10.95 -9.91
CA ASN A 285 -1.07 12.37 -9.89
C ASN A 285 0.22 13.22 -9.81
N PRO A 286 0.45 14.17 -10.73
CA PRO A 286 1.64 15.03 -10.76
C PRO A 286 1.70 16.07 -9.64
N GLU A 287 0.60 16.32 -8.93
CA GLU A 287 0.46 17.41 -7.95
C GLU A 287 1.56 17.41 -6.88
N ASP A 288 2.00 16.23 -6.40
CA ASP A 288 3.08 16.18 -5.39
C ASP A 288 4.40 16.76 -5.94
N VAL A 289 4.66 16.57 -7.24
CA VAL A 289 5.84 17.12 -7.92
C VAL A 289 5.65 18.60 -8.20
N GLU A 290 4.47 19.00 -8.70
CA GLU A 290 4.14 20.40 -8.99
C GLU A 290 4.24 21.28 -7.75
N ARG A 291 3.83 20.77 -6.58
CA ARG A 291 3.95 21.47 -5.29
C ARG A 291 5.30 21.26 -4.59
N GLY A 292 6.14 20.37 -5.10
CA GLY A 292 7.44 20.03 -4.51
C GLY A 292 7.37 19.34 -3.15
N HIS A 293 6.21 18.79 -2.77
CA HIS A 293 6.01 18.05 -1.52
C HIS A 293 4.86 17.05 -1.65
N PHE A 294 4.85 16.04 -0.78
CA PHE A 294 3.78 15.04 -0.75
C PHE A 294 2.46 15.65 -0.27
N VAL A 295 1.42 15.62 -1.10
CA VAL A 295 0.13 16.27 -0.82
C VAL A 295 -0.85 15.27 -0.19
N PRO A 296 -1.58 15.68 0.87
CA PRO A 296 -2.69 14.88 1.37
C PRO A 296 -3.83 14.87 0.35
N ARG A 297 -4.27 13.67 -0.03
CA ARG A 297 -5.41 13.48 -0.95
C ARG A 297 -6.59 12.87 -0.19
N PRO A 298 -7.66 13.64 0.06
CA PRO A 298 -8.87 13.10 0.66
C PRO A 298 -9.49 12.03 -0.24
N GLY A 299 -9.90 10.92 0.34
CA GLY A 299 -10.44 9.78 -0.39
C GLY A 299 -11.21 8.82 0.50
N PRO A 300 -11.77 7.74 -0.09
CA PRO A 300 -12.61 6.79 0.64
C PRO A 300 -11.88 6.09 1.80
N TYR A 301 -10.55 6.06 1.77
CA TYR A 301 -9.72 5.41 2.79
C TYR A 301 -9.36 6.32 3.98
N CYS A 302 -9.75 7.60 3.97
CA CYS A 302 -9.40 8.53 5.04
C CYS A 302 -9.95 8.11 6.41
N SER A 303 -11.17 7.57 6.47
CA SER A 303 -11.82 7.11 7.71
C SER A 303 -11.16 5.87 8.34
N SER A 304 -10.33 5.17 7.57
CA SER A 304 -9.55 4.01 8.00
C SER A 304 -8.04 4.27 7.99
N CYS A 305 -7.62 5.51 7.73
CA CYS A 305 -6.22 5.84 7.67
C CYS A 305 -5.64 5.86 9.09
N LYS A 306 -4.59 5.05 9.33
CA LYS A 306 -3.92 5.01 10.64
C LYS A 306 -3.39 6.37 11.09
N PHE A 307 -3.05 7.25 10.15
CA PHE A 307 -2.51 8.58 10.41
C PHE A 307 -3.59 9.67 10.57
N GLU A 308 -4.88 9.32 10.66
CA GLU A 308 -5.97 10.30 10.68
C GLU A 308 -5.77 11.42 11.72
N GLN A 309 -5.30 11.08 12.92
CA GLN A 309 -5.12 12.05 14.04
C GLN A 309 -4.00 13.07 13.79
N ILE A 310 -2.99 12.71 13.00
CA ILE A 310 -1.84 13.56 12.68
C ILE A 310 -1.89 14.07 11.24
N CYS A 311 -2.97 13.78 10.52
CA CYS A 311 -3.10 14.12 9.11
C CYS A 311 -3.31 15.63 8.95
N PRO A 312 -2.48 16.33 8.16
CA PRO A 312 -2.63 17.77 7.96
C PRO A 312 -4.01 18.16 7.40
N PHE A 313 -4.64 17.33 6.57
CA PHE A 313 -5.97 17.62 6.02
C PHE A 313 -7.10 17.55 7.07
N ARG A 314 -6.91 16.79 8.15
CA ARG A 314 -7.93 16.56 9.19
C ARG A 314 -7.81 17.49 10.38
N GLN A 315 -6.63 18.07 10.60
CA GLN A 315 -6.47 19.05 11.66
C GLN A 315 -7.17 20.36 11.27
N PRO A 316 -7.82 21.06 12.23
CA PRO A 316 -8.49 22.32 11.96
C PRO A 316 -7.47 23.29 11.34
N GLN A 317 -7.87 23.90 10.22
CA GLN A 317 -7.12 24.98 9.57
C GLN A 317 -7.17 26.19 10.50
N ASN A 318 -6.35 26.19 11.54
CA ASN A 318 -6.10 27.41 12.30
C ASN A 318 -5.17 28.26 11.43
N ALA A 319 -5.39 29.57 11.34
CA ALA A 319 -4.55 30.49 10.56
C ALA A 319 -3.04 30.37 10.91
N ASP A 320 -2.72 29.90 12.13
CA ASP A 320 -1.37 29.56 12.58
C ASP A 320 -0.78 28.29 11.93
N THR A 321 -1.61 27.34 11.48
CA THR A 321 -1.15 26.11 10.79
C THR A 321 -0.75 26.36 9.34
N ASP A 322 -1.31 27.36 8.67
CA ASP A 322 -0.84 27.77 7.35
C ASP A 322 0.46 28.59 7.47
N ALA A 323 0.58 29.46 8.49
CA ALA A 323 1.85 30.08 8.84
C ALA A 323 2.92 29.05 9.26
N PHE A 324 2.57 27.99 10.00
CA PHE A 324 3.48 26.91 10.37
C PHE A 324 3.82 26.02 9.16
N ARG A 325 2.87 25.72 8.26
CA ARG A 325 3.14 24.98 7.02
C ARG A 325 4.00 25.79 6.07
N GLU A 326 3.69 27.06 5.86
CA GLU A 326 4.51 27.97 5.08
C GLU A 326 5.87 28.15 5.73
N HIS A 327 5.97 28.20 7.06
CA HIS A 327 7.25 28.26 7.75
C HIS A 327 8.05 26.96 7.60
N VAL A 328 7.45 25.79 7.76
CA VAL A 328 8.14 24.49 7.61
C VAL A 328 8.52 24.23 6.16
N VAL A 329 7.66 24.58 5.20
CA VAL A 329 7.93 24.49 3.76
C VAL A 329 8.96 25.54 3.35
N SER A 330 8.87 26.78 3.83
CA SER A 330 9.86 27.85 3.58
C SER A 330 11.20 27.55 4.26
N GLU A 331 11.21 26.96 5.46
CA GLU A 331 12.40 26.50 6.16
C GLU A 331 13.04 25.30 5.43
N PHE A 332 12.22 24.36 4.94
CA PHE A 332 12.66 23.25 4.08
C PHE A 332 13.25 23.75 2.75
N LEU A 333 12.57 24.68 2.08
CA LEU A 333 12.99 25.26 0.81
C LEU A 333 14.18 26.21 0.93
N SER A 334 14.26 27.05 1.97
CA SER A 334 15.38 27.97 2.22
C SER A 334 16.66 27.26 2.61
N ARG A 335 16.56 26.08 3.24
CA ARG A 335 17.71 25.23 3.57
C ARG A 335 18.20 24.38 2.41
N HIS A 336 17.42 24.29 1.34
CA HIS A 336 17.68 23.44 0.18
C HIS A 336 17.66 24.20 -1.15
N ARG A 337 17.63 25.55 -1.12
CA ARG A 337 17.84 26.41 -2.27
C ARG A 337 19.14 27.19 -2.12
N THR A 338 19.97 27.12 -3.15
CA THR A 338 20.62 28.34 -3.66
C THR A 338 19.58 29.12 -4.48
N GLU A 339 19.52 30.45 -4.33
CA GLU A 339 18.51 31.35 -4.96
C GLU A 339 18.45 31.24 -6.52
N PRO A 340 17.51 31.93 -7.20
CA PRO A 340 16.05 31.78 -7.19
C PRO A 340 15.58 31.28 -8.58
N GLN A 341 15.38 29.96 -8.73
CA GLN A 341 14.93 29.36 -10.01
C GLN A 341 13.44 28.97 -10.04
N SER A 342 12.69 29.04 -8.92
CA SER A 342 11.35 28.44 -8.85
C SER A 342 10.28 29.15 -9.67
N GLU A 343 10.37 30.47 -9.83
CA GLU A 343 9.39 31.26 -10.59
C GLU A 343 9.61 31.14 -12.10
N GLN A 344 10.88 31.11 -12.54
CA GLN A 344 11.20 30.78 -13.94
C GLN A 344 10.90 29.32 -14.29
N LEU A 345 11.00 28.41 -13.31
CA LEU A 345 10.70 26.98 -13.50
C LEU A 345 9.19 26.74 -13.66
N SER A 346 8.34 27.38 -12.85
CA SER A 346 6.89 27.27 -12.98
C SER A 346 6.39 27.84 -14.33
N LEU A 347 6.93 28.99 -14.74
CA LEU A 347 6.64 29.60 -16.03
C LEU A 347 7.12 28.75 -17.21
N ASN A 348 8.32 28.14 -17.11
CA ASN A 348 8.84 27.25 -18.16
C ASN A 348 8.05 25.94 -18.28
N ILE A 349 7.59 25.37 -17.16
CA ILE A 349 6.77 24.15 -17.16
C ILE A 349 5.41 24.45 -17.80
N GLN A 350 4.74 25.55 -17.42
CA GLN A 350 3.47 25.96 -18.02
C GLN A 350 3.60 26.24 -19.52
N PHE A 351 4.69 26.88 -19.95
CA PHE A 351 4.97 27.17 -21.35
C PHE A 351 5.23 25.89 -22.17
N LYS A 352 6.01 24.94 -21.64
CA LYS A 352 6.27 23.64 -22.30
C LYS A 352 5.00 22.79 -22.38
N TYR A 353 4.18 22.79 -21.34
CA TYR A 353 2.90 22.08 -21.33
C TYR A 353 1.90 22.64 -22.36
N LYS A 354 1.85 23.97 -22.52
CA LYS A 354 1.03 24.65 -23.55
C LYS A 354 1.47 24.28 -24.98
N LYS A 355 2.78 24.34 -25.26
CA LYS A 355 3.35 23.92 -26.56
C LYS A 355 3.12 22.44 -26.85
N TYR A 356 3.20 21.56 -25.85
CA TYR A 356 2.91 20.14 -26.00
C TYR A 356 1.44 19.89 -26.39
N ARG A 357 0.48 20.54 -25.70
CA ARG A 357 -0.95 20.45 -26.01
C ARG A 357 -1.29 20.98 -27.41
N GLU A 358 -0.63 22.04 -27.86
CA GLU A 358 -0.82 22.59 -29.21
C GLU A 358 -0.29 21.64 -30.29
N ARG A 359 0.83 20.98 -30.03
CA ARG A 359 1.50 20.08 -30.98
C ARG A 359 0.80 18.71 -31.12
N HIS A 360 0.13 18.24 -30.06
CA HIS A 360 -0.51 16.91 -30.01
C HIS A 360 -2.04 16.99 -30.07
N ARG A 361 -2.60 18.13 -30.49
CA ARG A 361 -4.05 18.34 -30.66
C ARG A 361 -4.65 17.52 -31.81
N ARG A 362 -3.82 16.85 -32.64
CA ARG A 362 -4.25 16.06 -33.80
C ARG A 362 -4.12 14.54 -33.64
N ASP A 363 -3.49 14.04 -32.56
CA ASP A 363 -3.19 12.59 -32.41
C ASP A 363 -3.93 11.90 -31.25
N MET A 364 -5.05 12.46 -30.80
CA MET A 364 -5.94 11.83 -29.81
C MET A 364 -7.11 11.11 -30.50
N PRO A 365 -7.16 9.77 -30.59
CA PRO A 365 -8.33 9.06 -31.11
C PRO A 365 -9.43 8.88 -30.05
N PHE A 366 -9.71 9.91 -29.25
CA PHE A 366 -10.66 9.83 -28.12
C PHE A 366 -11.88 10.74 -28.23
N GLU A 367 -12.27 11.16 -29.45
CA GLU A 367 -13.41 12.06 -29.64
C GLU A 367 -14.45 11.60 -30.68
N LYS A 368 -14.49 10.30 -31.03
CA LYS A 368 -15.51 9.72 -31.94
C LYS A 368 -16.59 8.84 -31.28
N HIS A 369 -16.65 8.73 -29.96
CA HIS A 369 -17.66 7.88 -29.28
C HIS A 369 -18.71 8.62 -28.44
N LYS A 370 -18.94 9.92 -28.68
CA LYS A 370 -20.06 10.69 -28.09
C LYS A 370 -21.16 11.13 -29.07
N ARG A 371 -21.19 10.62 -30.30
CA ARG A 371 -22.28 10.85 -31.26
C ARG A 371 -22.93 9.56 -31.75
N ARG A 372 -23.49 8.76 -30.84
CA ARG A 372 -24.47 7.73 -31.24
C ARG A 372 -25.38 7.27 -30.10
N VAL A 373 -25.86 8.18 -29.27
CA VAL A 373 -27.05 7.94 -28.43
C VAL A 373 -27.84 9.23 -28.34
N LYS A 374 -28.78 9.43 -29.27
CA LYS A 374 -30.04 10.19 -29.13
C LYS A 374 -30.67 10.37 -30.51
N ARG A 375 -31.66 9.51 -30.81
CA ARG A 375 -32.95 9.80 -31.48
C ARG A 375 -33.49 8.52 -32.13
N GLY A 376 -33.82 7.54 -31.28
CA GLY A 376 -34.94 6.65 -31.54
C GLY A 376 -36.16 7.21 -30.84
N LYS A 377 -36.92 8.06 -31.52
CA LYS A 377 -38.32 8.32 -31.16
C LYS A 377 -39.14 8.14 -32.43
N ALA A 378 -40.12 7.24 -32.30
CA ALA A 378 -41.07 6.83 -33.29
C ALA A 378 -41.92 7.99 -33.82
N LYS A 379 -42.27 7.92 -35.10
CA LYS A 379 -43.64 7.89 -35.66
C LYS A 379 -43.56 8.35 -37.12
N LEU A 380 -43.99 7.50 -38.04
CA LEU A 380 -44.88 7.88 -39.15
C LEU A 380 -45.20 6.64 -39.98
N SER A 381 -46.38 6.07 -39.73
CA SER A 381 -47.14 5.29 -40.72
C SER A 381 -48.37 6.11 -41.08
N MET A 382 -48.35 6.71 -42.26
CA MET A 382 -49.54 7.12 -43.00
C MET A 382 -49.23 6.89 -44.46
N HIS A 383 -49.75 5.78 -44.98
CA HIS A 383 -50.09 5.66 -46.39
C HIS A 383 -51.44 6.34 -46.58
N LEU A 384 -51.46 7.34 -47.46
CA LEU A 384 -52.62 7.67 -48.28
C LEU A 384 -52.07 7.83 -49.71
N ASP A 385 -52.80 7.15 -50.59
CA ASP A 385 -52.72 7.04 -52.05
C ASP A 385 -51.60 6.18 -52.66
#